data_AF-A0A7K3MXP3-F1
#
_entry.id   AF-A0A7K3MXP3-F1
#
_cell.length_a   1.000
_cell.length_b   1.000
_cell.length_c   1.000
_cell.angle_alpha   90.00
_cell.angle_beta   90.00
_cell.angle_gamma   90.00
#
_symmetry.space_group_name_H-M   'P 1'
#
loop_
_entity.id
_entity.type
_entity.pdbx_description
1 polymer ?
#
loop_
_entity_poly.entity_id
_entity_poly.type
_entity_poly.pdbx_seq_one_letter_code
_entity_poly.pdbx_strand_id
1 'polypeptide(L)' 'EVLAGKTMHSTAKEAATLALKANVKQLILGHYSTRYENIELFKEQAEIIFPNILLADDGKSFEF' A
#
# COMPACT_ATOMS: atom_id res chain seq x y z
N GLU A 1 -6.31 -5.19 17.35
CA GLU A 1 -5.58 -5.45 16.09
C GLU A 1 -5.04 -6.88 16.01
N VAL A 2 -5.65 -7.87 15.31
CA VAL A 2 -5.00 -9.21 15.13
C VAL A 2 -5.53 -10.00 13.90
N LEU A 3 -5.37 -9.52 12.66
CA LEU A 3 -5.64 -10.37 11.47
C LEU A 3 -4.55 -10.37 10.39
N ALA A 4 -3.67 -9.36 10.34
CA ALA A 4 -2.58 -9.31 9.35
C ALA A 4 -1.55 -10.45 9.55
N GLY A 5 -1.12 -10.69 10.81
CA GLY A 5 -0.17 -11.77 11.11
C GLY A 5 -0.73 -13.19 10.88
N LYS A 6 -2.05 -13.37 10.87
CA LYS A 6 -2.70 -14.68 10.64
C LYS A 6 -2.85 -15.03 9.16
N THR A 7 -2.70 -14.05 8.27
CA THR A 7 -2.89 -14.23 6.82
C THR A 7 -1.60 -14.11 6.02
N MET A 8 -0.44 -13.90 6.67
CA MET A 8 0.83 -13.55 5.98
C MET A 8 0.71 -12.30 5.09
N HIS A 9 -0.22 -11.40 5.37
CA HIS A 9 -0.41 -10.18 4.60
C HIS A 9 0.29 -9.02 5.29
N SER A 10 1.14 -8.30 4.55
CA SER A 10 1.78 -7.08 5.01
C SER A 10 0.78 -5.94 5.10
N THR A 11 0.87 -5.15 6.16
CA THR A 11 0.06 -3.93 6.29
C THR A 11 0.59 -2.85 5.36
N ALA A 12 -0.28 -1.97 4.84
CA ALA A 12 0.16 -0.86 3.98
C ALA A 12 1.19 0.05 4.65
N LYS A 13 1.13 0.20 5.99
CA LYS A 13 2.15 0.88 6.80
C LYS A 13 3.53 0.24 6.71
N GLU A 14 3.60 -1.09 6.73
CA GLU A 14 4.85 -1.82 6.63
C GLU A 14 5.43 -1.71 5.23
N ALA A 15 4.58 -1.80 4.19
CA ALA A 15 4.99 -1.55 2.81
C ALA A 15 5.56 -0.13 2.63
N ALA A 16 4.89 0.89 3.18
CA ALA A 16 5.38 2.27 3.18
C ALA A 16 6.70 2.44 3.94
N THR A 17 6.82 1.80 5.11
CA THR A 17 8.05 1.83 5.90
C THR A 17 9.21 1.20 5.14
N LEU A 18 8.97 0.07 4.46
CA LEU A 18 9.99 -0.61 3.66
C LEU A 18 10.38 0.23 2.45
N ALA A 19 9.42 0.85 1.75
CA ALA A 19 9.68 1.76 0.65
C ALA A 19 10.53 2.97 1.07
N LEU A 20 10.18 3.59 2.21
CA LEU A 20 10.94 4.69 2.79
C LEU A 20 12.38 4.26 3.12
N LYS A 21 12.54 3.08 3.76
CA LYS A 21 13.87 2.51 4.07
C LYS A 21 14.67 2.14 2.82
N ALA A 22 14.00 1.65 1.79
CA ALA A 22 14.60 1.30 0.50
C ALA A 22 14.89 2.54 -0.37
N ASN A 23 14.52 3.74 0.10
CA ASN A 23 14.72 5.01 -0.59
C ASN A 23 14.14 5.01 -2.02
N VAL A 24 13.01 4.34 -2.22
CA VAL A 24 12.34 4.32 -3.52
C VAL A 24 11.66 5.67 -3.78
N LYS A 25 11.58 6.08 -5.04
CA LYS A 25 10.90 7.34 -5.41
C LYS A 25 9.38 7.26 -5.27
N GLN A 26 8.80 6.10 -5.59
CA GLN A 26 7.36 5.87 -5.59
C GLN A 26 7.07 4.45 -5.10
N LEU A 27 6.00 4.30 -4.33
CA LEU A 27 5.51 3.01 -3.86
C LEU A 27 4.15 2.76 -4.48
N ILE A 28 4.04 1.68 -5.26
CA ILE A 28 2.78 1.28 -5.87
C ILE A 28 2.18 0.18 -4.99
N LEU A 29 1.02 0.46 -4.40
CA LEU A 29 0.21 -0.52 -3.70
C LEU A 29 -0.78 -1.09 -4.71
N GLY A 30 -0.83 -2.41 -4.84
CA GLY A 30 -1.75 -3.11 -5.74
C GLY A 30 -2.14 -4.47 -5.15
N HIS A 31 -3.03 -5.19 -5.84
CA HIS A 31 -3.55 -6.49 -5.39
C HIS A 31 -4.25 -6.40 -4.03
N TYR A 32 -5.23 -5.51 -3.92
CA TYR A 32 -6.10 -5.47 -2.76
C TYR A 32 -7.01 -6.70 -2.79
N SER A 33 -7.23 -7.33 -1.63
CA SER A 33 -8.26 -8.35 -1.53
C SER A 33 -9.58 -7.75 -2.01
N THR A 34 -10.21 -8.37 -3.00
CA THR A 34 -11.53 -7.99 -3.58
C THR A 34 -12.67 -7.88 -2.56
N ARG A 35 -12.40 -8.29 -1.31
CA ARG A 35 -13.25 -8.13 -0.13
C ARG A 35 -13.26 -6.73 0.48
N TYR A 36 -12.30 -5.87 0.13
CA TYR A 36 -12.16 -4.53 0.69
C TYR A 36 -12.15 -3.51 -0.45
N GLU A 37 -13.30 -2.87 -0.71
CA GLU A 37 -13.41 -1.73 -1.64
C GLU A 37 -12.65 -0.49 -1.13
N ASN A 38 -12.41 -0.40 0.18
CA ASN A 38 -11.79 0.76 0.80
C ASN A 38 -10.25 0.67 0.82
N ILE A 39 -9.64 0.82 -0.35
CA ILE A 39 -8.18 0.93 -0.52
C ILE A 39 -7.62 2.25 0.02
N GLU A 40 -8.48 3.25 0.18
CA GLU A 40 -8.16 4.57 0.72
C GLU A 40 -7.64 4.50 2.16
N LEU A 41 -8.22 3.61 2.97
CA LEU A 41 -7.79 3.40 4.36
C LEU A 41 -6.34 2.88 4.44
N PHE A 42 -5.93 2.07 3.47
CA PHE A 42 -4.56 1.62 3.33
C PHE A 42 -3.65 2.73 2.82
N LYS A 43 -4.15 3.56 1.90
CA LYS A 43 -3.45 4.75 1.41
C LYS A 43 -3.15 5.71 2.54
N GLU A 44 -4.15 6.15 3.30
CA GLU A 44 -4.00 7.12 4.39
C GLU A 44 -2.97 6.63 5.42
N GLN A 45 -3.06 5.36 5.81
CA GLN A 45 -2.12 4.77 6.76
C GLN A 45 -0.68 4.77 6.25
N ALA A 46 -0.50 4.52 4.96
CA ALA A 46 0.79 4.39 4.32
C ALA A 46 1.35 5.77 3.90
N GLU A 47 0.50 6.72 3.55
CA GLU A 47 0.79 8.13 3.23
C GLU A 47 1.39 8.87 4.43
N ILE A 48 0.97 8.53 5.66
CA ILE A 48 1.56 9.04 6.92
C ILE A 48 3.06 8.72 7.02
N ILE A 49 3.50 7.60 6.45
CA ILE A 49 4.90 7.13 6.51
C ILE A 49 5.64 7.46 5.23
N PHE A 50 4.96 7.34 4.09
CA PHE A 50 5.50 7.55 2.76
C PHE A 50 4.47 8.25 1.87
N PRO A 51 4.63 9.57 1.63
CA PRO A 51 3.63 10.34 0.89
C PRO A 51 3.57 10.00 -0.61
N ASN A 52 4.61 9.40 -1.18
CA ASN A 52 4.69 9.09 -2.62
C ASN A 52 4.07 7.73 -2.97
N ILE A 53 2.82 7.51 -2.54
CA ILE A 53 2.09 6.27 -2.79
C ILE A 53 1.16 6.38 -4.00
N LEU A 54 1.17 5.33 -4.81
CA LEU A 54 0.31 5.13 -5.96
C LEU A 54 -0.59 3.93 -5.69
N LEU A 55 -1.91 4.13 -5.76
CA LEU A 55 -2.89 3.04 -5.67
C LEU A 55 -3.13 2.48 -7.06
N ALA A 56 -2.66 1.27 -7.34
CA ALA A 56 -2.91 0.54 -8.57
C ALA A 56 -4.35 0.02 -8.57
N ASP A 57 -5.10 0.42 -9.60
CA ASP A 57 -6.49 0.04 -9.81
C ASP A 57 -6.62 -0.60 -11.20
N ASP A 58 -7.71 -1.31 -11.45
CA ASP A 58 -7.91 -2.01 -12.72
C ASP A 58 -8.03 -0.98 -13.87
N GLY A 59 -7.19 -1.12 -14.90
CA GLY A 59 -7.08 -0.15 -15.99
C GLY A 59 -6.22 1.09 -15.69
N LYS A 60 -5.55 1.16 -14.53
CA LYS A 60 -4.69 2.30 -14.17
C LYS A 60 -3.26 2.09 -14.66
N SER A 61 -2.84 2.88 -15.64
CA SER A 61 -1.47 2.93 -16.14
C SER A 61 -0.66 3.99 -15.40
N PHE A 62 0.49 3.60 -14.86
CA PHE A 62 1.49 4.54 -14.36
C PHE A 62 2.61 4.63 -15.40
N GLU A 63 2.91 5.85 -15.83
CA GLU A 63 4.01 6.15 -16.73
C GLU A 63 5.15 6.72 -15.88
N PHE A 64 6.37 6.17 -16.03
CA PHE A 64 7.55 6.46 -15.20
C PHE A 64 8.65 7.11 -16.04
#